data_AF-A0A3Q2XGX6-F1
#
_entry.id   AF-A0A3Q2XGX6-F1
#
_cell.length_a   1.000
_cell.length_b   1.000
_cell.length_c   1.000
_cell.angle_alpha   90.00
_cell.angle_beta   90.00
_cell.angle_gamma   90.00
#
_symmetry.space_group_name_H-M   'P 1'
#
loop_
_entity.id
_entity.type
_entity.pdbx_description
1 polymer ?
#
loop_
_entity_poly.entity_id
_entity_poly.type
_entity_poly.pdbx_seq_one_letter_code
_entity_poly.pdbx_strand_id
1 'polypeptide(L)'
;MEPTGFTPSPDESDPSPSHQHLEAQLDFFHKLGYSTAQVKVVLKKYGPETDRNQVLGELVRMKADPSFWQEPLTTLSIPLTQDTIPSTESTGTSPLGSPTRKDGGDDKDALRPIVIDGSNVAMSHGNKEVFSCMGIQLAVDFFLERGHTAVTVFVPSWRKEQPRPDVPISDQKILADLERKKYLTFTPSRRVGHKRVVCNDDKFIVQLAFDTGGVIVSNDVYRDLQVDKPEWKSCIEERLLMYSFCAMPLLSP
;
A
#
# COMPACT_ATOMS: atom_id res chain seq x y z
N MET A 1 54.13 -36.09 -40.27
CA MET A 1 53.50 -34.76 -40.18
C MET A 1 52.02 -34.95 -40.47
N GLU A 2 51.24 -35.14 -39.41
CA GLU A 2 49.78 -35.11 -39.48
C GLU A 2 49.29 -33.67 -39.48
N PRO A 3 48.19 -33.34 -40.18
CA PRO A 3 47.45 -32.10 -39.94
C PRO A 3 46.33 -32.35 -38.92
N THR A 4 46.46 -31.71 -37.76
CA THR A 4 45.41 -31.32 -36.82
C THR A 4 44.27 -30.62 -37.58
N GLY A 5 42.99 -31.00 -37.49
CA GLY A 5 42.15 -30.83 -36.32
C GLY A 5 41.31 -29.53 -36.45
N PHE A 6 40.10 -29.61 -37.00
CA PHE A 6 39.03 -28.63 -36.76
C PHE A 6 37.68 -29.33 -36.74
N THR A 7 37.27 -29.77 -35.55
CA THR A 7 35.90 -30.16 -35.24
C THR A 7 35.12 -28.89 -34.90
N PRO A 8 34.00 -28.57 -35.56
CA PRO A 8 33.13 -27.50 -35.10
C PRO A 8 32.45 -27.95 -33.80
N SER A 9 32.59 -27.14 -32.75
CA SER A 9 31.89 -27.28 -31.48
C SER A 9 30.37 -27.27 -31.71
N PRO A 10 29.59 -28.22 -31.15
CA PRO A 10 28.15 -28.16 -31.18
C PRO A 10 27.65 -27.58 -29.86
N ASP A 11 27.59 -26.26 -29.72
CA ASP A 11 26.70 -25.67 -28.71
C ASP A 11 26.43 -24.18 -28.94
N GLU A 12 25.61 -23.88 -29.95
CA GLU A 12 24.65 -22.78 -29.83
C GLU A 12 23.32 -23.35 -30.33
N SER A 13 22.66 -24.09 -29.44
CA SER A 13 21.29 -24.53 -29.65
C SER A 13 20.37 -23.31 -29.51
N ASP A 14 19.88 -22.84 -30.66
CA ASP A 14 18.76 -21.90 -30.74
C ASP A 14 17.65 -22.41 -29.78
N PRO A 15 17.15 -21.59 -28.83
CA PRO A 15 16.21 -22.06 -27.83
C PRO A 15 14.97 -22.59 -28.54
N SER A 16 14.64 -23.85 -28.26
CA SER A 16 13.52 -24.55 -28.87
C SER A 16 12.23 -23.70 -28.75
N PRO A 17 11.29 -23.80 -29.71
CA PRO A 17 10.07 -22.99 -29.72
C PRO A 17 9.27 -23.08 -28.41
N SER A 18 9.36 -24.21 -27.72
CA SER A 18 8.75 -24.45 -26.40
C SER A 18 9.42 -23.65 -25.27
N HIS A 19 10.72 -23.37 -25.33
CA HIS A 19 11.43 -22.56 -24.34
C HIS A 19 11.06 -21.08 -24.48
N GLN A 20 10.96 -20.58 -25.71
CA GLN A 20 10.53 -19.20 -25.99
C GLN A 20 9.08 -18.96 -25.57
N HIS A 21 8.20 -19.95 -25.80
CA HIS A 21 6.81 -19.88 -25.35
C HIS A 21 6.70 -19.84 -23.81
N LEU A 22 7.49 -20.65 -23.12
CA LEU A 22 7.54 -20.68 -21.65
C LEU A 22 8.04 -19.36 -21.05
N GLU A 23 9.11 -18.78 -21.61
CA GLU A 23 9.62 -17.47 -21.20
C GLU A 23 8.58 -16.36 -21.42
N ALA A 24 7.94 -16.34 -22.58
CA ALA A 24 6.87 -15.38 -22.88
C ALA A 24 5.62 -15.57 -21.98
N GLN A 25 5.39 -16.79 -21.48
CA GLN A 25 4.36 -17.06 -20.47
C GLN A 25 4.77 -16.52 -19.11
N LEU A 26 6.00 -16.82 -18.66
CA LEU A 26 6.52 -16.34 -17.38
C LEU A 26 6.54 -14.81 -17.33
N ASP A 27 7.02 -14.13 -18.37
CA ASP A 27 7.05 -12.67 -18.46
C ASP A 27 5.66 -12.05 -18.35
N PHE A 28 4.66 -12.67 -18.99
CA PHE A 28 3.27 -12.22 -18.89
C PHE A 28 2.76 -12.30 -17.44
N PHE A 29 3.01 -13.41 -16.74
CA PHE A 29 2.56 -13.57 -15.37
C PHE A 29 3.38 -12.76 -14.35
N HIS A 30 4.66 -12.50 -14.61
CA HIS A 30 5.47 -11.56 -13.86
C HIS A 30 4.92 -10.13 -13.95
N LYS A 31 4.49 -9.70 -15.14
CA LYS A 31 3.79 -8.41 -15.35
C LYS A 31 2.45 -8.33 -14.60
N LEU A 32 1.83 -9.47 -14.29
CA LEU A 32 0.62 -9.57 -13.47
C LEU A 32 0.91 -9.75 -11.97
N GLY A 33 2.17 -9.74 -11.55
CA GLY A 33 2.59 -9.84 -10.15
C GLY A 33 2.62 -11.27 -9.58
N TYR A 34 2.67 -12.30 -10.43
CA TYR A 34 2.89 -13.69 -10.00
C TYR A 34 4.38 -14.04 -10.01
N SER A 35 4.82 -14.81 -9.01
CA SER A 35 6.20 -15.29 -8.95
C SER A 35 6.43 -16.48 -9.89
N THR A 36 7.67 -16.69 -10.32
CA THR A 36 8.04 -17.85 -11.16
C THR A 36 7.63 -19.17 -10.49
N ALA A 37 7.73 -19.25 -9.16
CA ALA A 37 7.32 -20.43 -8.40
C ALA A 37 5.81 -20.69 -8.52
N GLN A 38 4.98 -19.64 -8.42
CA GLN A 38 3.52 -19.73 -8.57
C GLN A 38 3.14 -20.23 -9.96
N VAL A 39 3.75 -19.65 -11.00
CA VAL A 39 3.45 -20.00 -12.39
C VAL A 39 3.94 -21.43 -12.70
N LYS A 40 5.14 -21.81 -12.25
CA LYS A 40 5.69 -23.16 -12.45
C LYS A 40 4.84 -24.25 -11.80
N VAL A 41 4.20 -23.98 -10.66
CA VAL A 41 3.30 -24.95 -10.03
C VAL A 41 2.06 -25.23 -10.87
N VAL A 42 1.47 -24.19 -11.48
CA VAL A 42 0.31 -24.36 -12.36
C VAL A 42 0.72 -25.01 -13.68
N LEU A 43 1.86 -24.62 -14.25
CA LEU A 43 2.39 -25.24 -15.48
C LEU A 43 2.82 -26.69 -15.28
N LYS A 44 3.29 -27.08 -14.09
CA LYS A 44 3.56 -28.48 -13.75
C LYS A 44 2.27 -29.31 -13.71
N LYS A 45 1.14 -28.69 -13.38
CA LYS A 45 -0.17 -29.35 -13.28
C LYS A 45 -0.88 -29.50 -14.63
N TYR A 46 -0.75 -28.52 -15.52
CA TYR A 46 -1.50 -28.49 -16.80
C TYR A 46 -0.63 -28.61 -18.06
N GLY A 47 0.70 -28.47 -17.93
CA GLY A 47 1.66 -28.54 -19.02
C GLY A 47 2.15 -27.17 -19.52
N PRO A 48 3.30 -27.12 -20.23
CA PRO A 48 3.90 -25.88 -20.72
C PRO A 48 3.15 -25.22 -21.89
N GLU A 49 2.20 -25.93 -22.51
CA GLU A 49 1.35 -25.43 -23.62
C GLU A 49 -0.02 -24.93 -23.14
N THR A 50 -0.19 -24.74 -21.82
CA THR A 50 -1.49 -24.36 -21.24
C THR A 50 -1.86 -22.92 -21.62
N ASP A 51 -3.11 -22.70 -22.02
CA ASP A 51 -3.63 -21.37 -22.36
C ASP A 51 -3.49 -20.37 -21.20
N ARG A 52 -3.16 -19.12 -21.54
CA ARG A 52 -2.92 -18.04 -20.56
C ARG A 52 -4.11 -17.81 -19.63
N ASN A 53 -5.34 -17.87 -20.12
CA ASN A 53 -6.52 -17.63 -19.30
C ASN A 53 -6.77 -18.78 -18.32
N GLN A 54 -6.42 -20.01 -18.72
CA GLN A 54 -6.51 -21.17 -17.86
C GLN A 54 -5.48 -21.12 -16.72
N VAL A 55 -4.23 -20.76 -17.02
CA VAL A 55 -3.19 -20.55 -16.00
C VAL A 55 -3.59 -19.41 -15.05
N LEU A 56 -4.12 -18.30 -15.59
CA LEU A 56 -4.59 -17.18 -14.77
C LEU A 56 -5.75 -17.59 -13.85
N GLY A 57 -6.73 -18.33 -14.36
CA GLY A 57 -7.88 -18.80 -13.58
C GLY A 57 -7.49 -19.74 -12.43
N GLU A 58 -6.48 -20.58 -12.65
CA GLU A 58 -5.93 -21.44 -11.59
C GLU A 58 -5.11 -20.63 -10.57
N LEU A 59 -4.29 -19.68 -11.01
CA LEU A 59 -3.53 -18.81 -10.11
C LEU A 59 -4.45 -17.94 -9.24
N VAL A 60 -5.58 -17.46 -9.79
CA VAL A 60 -6.61 -16.72 -9.04
C VAL A 60 -7.32 -17.63 -8.05
N ARG A 61 -7.64 -18.87 -8.43
CA ARG A 61 -8.25 -19.85 -7.52
C ARG A 61 -7.31 -20.28 -6.39
N MET A 62 -6.02 -20.45 -6.67
CA MET A 62 -5.01 -20.74 -5.66
C MET A 62 -4.76 -19.55 -4.71
N LYS A 63 -5.01 -18.30 -5.14
CA LYS A 63 -5.05 -17.14 -4.25
C LYS A 63 -6.27 -17.14 -3.32
N ALA A 64 -7.37 -17.79 -3.73
CA ALA A 64 -8.58 -17.92 -2.92
C ALA A 64 -8.48 -19.03 -1.87
N ASP A 65 -7.48 -19.91 -1.95
CA ASP A 65 -7.20 -20.97 -0.96
C ASP A 65 -5.71 -20.95 -0.55
N PRO A 66 -5.33 -20.14 0.46
CA PRO A 66 -3.94 -19.95 0.88
C PRO A 66 -3.27 -21.19 1.49
N SER A 67 -4.03 -22.25 1.76
CA SER A 67 -3.53 -23.50 2.34
C SER A 67 -2.57 -24.26 1.39
N PHE A 68 -2.58 -23.92 0.09
CA PHE A 68 -1.80 -24.59 -0.93
C PHE A 68 -0.29 -24.25 -0.92
N TRP A 69 0.12 -23.19 -0.23
CA TRP A 69 1.50 -22.67 -0.24
C TRP A 69 2.26 -22.84 1.08
N GLN A 70 1.68 -23.51 2.08
CA GLN A 70 2.29 -23.68 3.39
C GLN A 70 3.07 -25.00 3.49
N GLU A 71 4.40 -24.88 3.46
CA GLU A 71 5.31 -25.80 4.16
C GLU A 71 5.75 -25.11 5.49
N PRO A 72 5.86 -25.82 6.62
CA PRO A 72 5.93 -25.18 7.94
C PRO A 72 7.36 -24.95 8.44
N LEU A 73 7.66 -23.75 8.96
CA LEU A 73 8.80 -23.54 9.87
C LEU A 73 8.44 -22.63 11.07
N THR A 74 8.40 -23.30 12.22
CA THR A 74 8.84 -22.93 13.58
C THR A 74 9.14 -21.46 13.93
N THR A 75 8.29 -20.90 14.81
CA THR A 75 8.47 -19.67 15.57
C THR A 75 9.33 -19.88 16.82
N LEU A 76 10.27 -18.97 17.10
CA LEU A 76 10.91 -18.80 18.40
C LEU A 76 10.61 -17.40 18.93
N SER A 77 9.97 -17.34 20.10
CA SER A 77 9.59 -16.13 20.83
C SER A 77 10.59 -15.87 21.98
N ILE A 78 10.98 -14.61 22.22
CA ILE A 78 11.66 -14.17 23.45
C ILE A 78 11.09 -12.80 23.91
N PRO A 79 10.98 -12.52 25.23
CA PRO A 79 10.03 -11.57 25.81
C PRO A 79 10.59 -10.18 26.16
N LEU A 80 9.67 -9.22 26.27
CA LEU A 80 9.85 -7.83 26.70
C LEU A 80 9.98 -7.72 28.23
N THR A 81 10.95 -6.95 28.72
CA THR A 81 11.03 -6.51 30.12
C THR A 81 10.80 -5.00 30.24
N GLN A 82 10.27 -4.65 31.40
CA GLN A 82 9.62 -3.43 31.85
C GLN A 82 10.61 -2.55 32.62
N ASP A 83 10.57 -1.23 32.46
CA ASP A 83 10.86 -0.22 33.50
C ASP A 83 10.61 1.19 32.92
N THR A 84 9.71 2.03 33.44
CA THR A 84 9.67 2.81 34.70
C THR A 84 9.98 4.29 34.43
N ILE A 85 8.96 5.12 34.73
CA ILE A 85 8.85 6.58 34.58
C ILE A 85 9.68 7.28 35.67
N PRO A 86 10.15 8.53 35.46
CA PRO A 86 9.66 9.59 36.36
C PRO A 86 9.36 10.94 35.67
N SER A 87 8.31 11.55 36.20
CA SER A 87 7.75 12.87 35.90
C SER A 87 8.64 14.04 36.33
N THR A 88 8.55 15.18 35.62
CA THR A 88 8.63 16.52 36.24
C THR A 88 8.02 17.60 35.34
N GLU A 89 7.14 18.41 35.94
CA GLU A 89 6.52 19.65 35.43
C GLU A 89 7.60 20.76 35.26
N SER A 90 7.50 21.85 34.50
CA SER A 90 6.43 22.86 34.40
C SER A 90 6.91 24.05 33.51
N THR A 91 5.94 24.86 33.06
CA THR A 91 6.03 26.32 32.77
C THR A 91 6.39 26.84 31.36
N GLY A 92 5.33 27.12 30.60
CA GLY A 92 5.00 28.34 29.84
C GLY A 92 6.08 29.20 29.17
N THR A 93 5.94 29.41 27.85
CA THR A 93 5.65 30.72 27.21
C THR A 93 5.64 30.57 25.68
N SER A 94 4.63 31.13 25.00
CA SER A 94 4.67 31.41 23.55
C SER A 94 5.54 32.65 23.29
N PRO A 95 6.20 32.78 22.12
CA PRO A 95 5.51 33.45 21.02
C PRO A 95 5.79 32.91 19.61
N LEU A 96 4.81 33.22 18.76
CA LEU A 96 4.79 33.17 17.30
C LEU A 96 6.08 33.68 16.64
N GLY A 97 6.74 32.83 15.85
CA GLY A 97 7.86 33.18 14.98
C GLY A 97 7.95 32.18 13.83
N SER A 98 7.85 32.67 12.60
CA SER A 98 8.02 31.94 11.34
C SER A 98 9.30 31.11 11.31
N PRO A 99 9.32 29.87 10.78
CA PRO A 99 10.58 29.17 10.56
C PRO A 99 11.21 29.66 9.24
N THR A 100 12.13 30.62 9.39
CA THR A 100 13.27 30.79 8.49
C THR A 100 14.09 29.50 8.45
N ARG A 101 14.43 29.07 7.24
CA ARG A 101 15.31 27.95 6.93
C ARG A 101 16.67 28.10 7.63
N LYS A 102 17.02 27.13 8.48
CA LYS A 102 18.35 26.78 9.01
C LYS A 102 18.25 25.32 9.45
N ASP A 103 19.21 24.43 9.32
CA ASP A 103 20.50 24.36 8.63
C ASP A 103 20.96 22.90 8.85
N GLY A 104 21.43 22.24 7.79
CA GLY A 104 22.46 21.20 7.76
C GLY A 104 22.64 20.18 8.90
N GLY A 105 21.61 19.69 9.57
CA GLY A 105 21.69 18.45 10.36
C GLY A 105 21.62 17.23 9.43
N ASP A 106 22.43 16.22 9.67
CA ASP A 106 22.51 14.97 8.88
C ASP A 106 21.18 14.20 8.95
N ASP A 107 20.21 14.60 8.12
CA ASP A 107 18.82 14.12 8.06
C ASP A 107 18.71 12.76 7.34
N LYS A 108 19.80 11.98 7.31
CA LYS A 108 19.85 10.67 6.65
C LYS A 108 19.05 9.60 7.38
N ASP A 109 18.70 9.86 8.65
CA ASP A 109 17.93 8.94 9.49
C ASP A 109 16.46 9.36 9.69
N ALA A 110 16.02 10.51 9.15
CA ALA A 110 14.62 10.93 9.30
C ALA A 110 13.70 10.19 8.34
N LEU A 111 12.71 9.50 8.90
CA LEU A 111 11.69 8.82 8.12
C LEU A 111 10.83 9.83 7.37
N ARG A 112 10.57 9.54 6.09
CA ARG A 112 9.74 10.40 5.23
C ARG A 112 8.32 10.54 5.81
N PRO A 113 7.67 11.72 5.68
CA PRO A 113 6.28 11.89 6.06
C PRO A 113 5.34 10.93 5.32
N ILE A 114 4.29 10.47 5.99
CA ILE A 114 3.30 9.56 5.43
C ILE A 114 1.97 10.28 5.26
N VAL A 115 1.44 10.26 4.03
CA VAL A 115 0.13 10.82 3.69
C VAL A 115 -0.78 9.69 3.24
N ILE A 116 -1.83 9.42 4.01
CA ILE A 116 -2.74 8.29 3.82
C ILE A 116 -4.04 8.78 3.19
N ASP A 117 -4.43 8.13 2.10
CA ASP A 117 -5.77 8.23 1.54
C ASP A 117 -6.74 7.41 2.41
N GLY A 118 -7.39 8.09 3.36
CA GLY A 118 -8.26 7.44 4.32
C GLY A 118 -9.50 6.81 3.67
N SER A 119 -9.97 7.38 2.56
CA SER A 119 -11.12 6.86 1.82
C SER A 119 -10.79 5.54 1.12
N ASN A 120 -9.67 5.47 0.42
CA ASN A 120 -9.19 4.26 -0.24
C ASN A 120 -8.89 3.15 0.78
N VAL A 121 -8.24 3.50 1.89
CA VAL A 121 -7.92 2.57 2.99
C VAL A 121 -9.18 1.99 3.62
N ALA A 122 -10.11 2.83 4.04
CA ALA A 122 -11.34 2.38 4.69
C ALA A 122 -12.20 1.52 3.77
N MET A 123 -12.34 1.90 2.50
CA MET A 123 -13.12 1.13 1.51
C MET A 123 -12.43 -0.18 1.16
N SER A 124 -11.10 -0.21 1.05
CA SER A 124 -10.37 -1.46 0.78
C SER A 124 -10.49 -2.44 1.95
N HIS A 125 -10.39 -1.95 3.20
CA HIS A 125 -10.55 -2.78 4.38
C HIS A 125 -11.98 -3.32 4.52
N GLY A 126 -12.98 -2.49 4.24
CA GLY A 126 -14.38 -2.88 4.26
C GLY A 126 -14.87 -3.60 3.00
N ASN A 127 -13.99 -4.28 2.27
CA ASN A 127 -14.28 -5.07 1.08
C ASN A 127 -15.08 -4.31 -0.01
N LYS A 128 -14.85 -3.00 -0.15
CA LYS A 128 -15.55 -2.09 -1.06
C LYS A 128 -17.05 -1.92 -0.79
N GLU A 129 -17.57 -2.49 0.30
CA GLU A 129 -18.99 -2.45 0.66
C GLU A 129 -19.26 -1.47 1.82
N VAL A 130 -18.35 -1.42 2.79
CA VAL A 130 -18.46 -0.54 3.96
C VAL A 130 -17.24 0.37 4.08
N PHE A 131 -17.44 1.60 4.52
CA PHE A 131 -16.33 2.45 4.94
C PHE A 131 -15.86 1.99 6.31
N SER A 132 -14.81 1.18 6.38
CA SER A 132 -14.34 0.63 7.64
C SER A 132 -13.28 1.52 8.28
N CYS A 133 -13.63 2.28 9.32
CA CYS A 133 -12.69 3.16 10.00
C CYS A 133 -11.56 2.42 10.71
N MET A 134 -11.77 1.13 11.05
CA MET A 134 -10.72 0.28 11.61
C MET A 134 -9.53 0.13 10.65
N GLY A 135 -9.77 0.06 9.34
CA GLY A 135 -8.71 0.01 8.34
C GLY A 135 -7.77 1.23 8.41
N ILE A 136 -8.33 2.41 8.69
CA ILE A 136 -7.56 3.64 8.87
C ILE A 136 -6.71 3.56 10.14
N GLN A 137 -7.30 3.12 11.25
CA GLN A 137 -6.58 2.96 12.52
C GLN A 137 -5.38 2.02 12.35
N LEU A 138 -5.58 0.85 11.73
CA LEU A 138 -4.52 -0.12 11.45
C LEU A 138 -3.42 0.46 10.57
N ALA A 139 -3.77 1.22 9.53
CA ALA A 139 -2.78 1.86 8.67
C ALA A 139 -1.97 2.90 9.43
N VAL A 140 -2.59 3.72 10.29
CA VAL A 140 -1.89 4.69 11.14
C VAL A 140 -0.94 3.97 12.10
N ASP A 141 -1.45 2.98 12.83
CA ASP A 141 -0.67 2.24 13.83
C ASP A 141 0.53 1.54 13.19
N PHE A 142 0.38 0.97 11.99
CA PHE A 142 1.47 0.35 11.23
C PHE A 142 2.69 1.28 11.07
N PHE A 143 2.46 2.57 10.78
CA PHE A 143 3.56 3.53 10.61
C PHE A 143 4.07 4.05 11.95
N LEU A 144 3.20 4.29 12.93
CA LEU A 144 3.60 4.74 14.27
C LEU A 144 4.48 3.70 14.96
N GLU A 145 4.14 2.41 14.88
CA GLU A 145 4.93 1.30 15.44
C GLU A 145 6.31 1.17 14.81
N ARG A 146 6.51 1.73 13.61
CA ARG A 146 7.80 1.79 12.90
C ARG A 146 8.59 3.07 13.17
N GLY A 147 8.10 3.91 14.08
CA GLY A 147 8.77 5.15 14.49
C GLY A 147 8.44 6.36 13.61
N HIS A 148 7.50 6.28 12.68
CA HIS A 148 7.06 7.48 11.95
C HIS A 148 6.33 8.43 12.91
N THR A 149 6.75 9.69 12.94
CA THR A 149 6.12 10.74 13.76
C THR A 149 5.22 11.66 12.93
N ALA A 150 5.48 11.76 11.62
CA ALA A 150 4.72 12.57 10.67
C ALA A 150 3.78 11.68 9.84
N VAL A 151 2.60 11.39 10.38
CA VAL A 151 1.54 10.63 9.69
C VAL A 151 0.29 11.50 9.58
N THR A 152 -0.23 11.67 8.37
CA THR A 152 -1.46 12.44 8.10
C THR A 152 -2.42 11.64 7.25
N VAL A 153 -3.66 11.50 7.70
CA VAL A 153 -4.76 10.87 6.98
C VAL A 153 -5.71 11.96 6.49
N PHE A 154 -6.13 11.90 5.24
CA PHE A 154 -7.24 12.73 4.74
C PHE A 154 -8.52 11.92 4.63
N VAL A 155 -9.63 12.50 5.11
CA VAL A 155 -10.99 11.95 4.98
C VAL A 155 -11.97 13.09 4.70
N PRO A 156 -12.97 12.94 3.82
CA PRO A 156 -13.99 13.96 3.62
C PRO A 156 -14.82 14.24 4.87
N SER A 157 -15.02 15.52 5.22
CA SER A 157 -15.76 15.93 6.43
C SER A 157 -17.19 15.38 6.53
N TRP A 158 -17.85 15.07 5.41
CA TRP A 158 -19.19 14.47 5.41
C TRP A 158 -19.21 13.08 6.03
N ARG A 159 -18.06 12.39 6.14
CA ARG A 159 -17.93 11.12 6.87
C ARG A 159 -18.16 11.27 8.38
N LYS A 160 -18.27 12.50 8.91
CA LYS A 160 -18.73 12.79 10.29
C LYS A 160 -20.24 12.85 10.43
N GLU A 161 -20.98 13.00 9.33
CA GLU A 161 -22.44 13.06 9.39
C GLU A 161 -23.01 11.72 9.90
N GLN A 162 -24.25 11.75 10.39
CA GLN A 162 -24.94 10.53 10.81
C GLN A 162 -24.91 9.50 9.67
N PRO A 163 -24.49 8.24 9.96
CA PRO A 163 -24.45 7.17 8.97
C PRO A 163 -25.81 6.99 8.30
N ARG A 164 -25.79 6.72 7.01
CA ARG A 164 -27.00 6.39 6.24
C ARG A 164 -26.88 4.98 5.66
N PRO A 165 -28.00 4.27 5.45
CA PRO A 165 -27.97 2.91 4.93
C PRO A 165 -27.29 2.78 3.55
N ASP A 166 -27.37 3.81 2.71
CA ASP A 166 -26.76 3.86 1.36
C ASP A 166 -25.25 4.10 1.37
N VAL A 167 -24.69 4.57 2.49
CA VAL A 167 -23.26 4.85 2.67
C VAL A 167 -22.79 4.30 4.02
N PRO A 168 -22.79 2.96 4.19
CA PRO A 168 -22.49 2.35 5.48
C PRO A 168 -21.06 2.68 5.92
N ILE A 169 -20.90 2.89 7.23
CA ILE A 169 -19.63 3.19 7.88
C ILE A 169 -19.58 2.44 9.21
N SER A 170 -18.46 1.76 9.47
CA SER A 170 -18.21 1.05 10.73
C SER A 170 -17.22 1.83 11.59
N ASP A 171 -17.38 1.76 12.91
CA ASP A 171 -16.42 2.31 13.89
C ASP A 171 -16.13 3.82 13.73
N GLN A 172 -17.13 4.59 13.31
CA GLN A 172 -17.01 6.01 12.97
C GLN A 172 -16.31 6.88 14.03
N LYS A 173 -16.43 6.52 15.32
CA LYS A 173 -15.75 7.18 16.44
C LYS A 173 -14.22 7.28 16.29
N ILE A 174 -13.61 6.32 15.59
CA ILE A 174 -12.17 6.30 15.29
C ILE A 174 -11.75 7.58 14.56
N LEU A 175 -12.59 8.12 13.66
CA LEU A 175 -12.25 9.33 12.91
C LEU A 175 -12.07 10.54 13.84
N ALA A 176 -12.94 10.67 14.85
CA ALA A 176 -12.84 11.74 15.85
C ALA A 176 -11.64 11.56 16.78
N ASP A 177 -11.30 10.31 17.11
CA ASP A 177 -10.14 9.99 17.92
C ASP A 177 -8.81 10.30 17.20
N LEU A 178 -8.71 9.95 15.92
CA LEU A 178 -7.54 10.27 15.09
C LEU A 178 -7.41 11.78 14.81
N GLU A 179 -8.53 12.50 14.61
CA GLU A 179 -8.52 13.97 14.47
C GLU A 179 -8.01 14.64 15.76
N ARG A 180 -8.48 14.18 16.92
CA ARG A 180 -8.03 14.68 18.23
C ARG A 180 -6.54 14.45 18.46
N LYS A 181 -6.03 13.29 18.03
CA LYS A 181 -4.61 12.92 18.06
C LYS A 181 -3.76 13.60 16.97
N LYS A 182 -4.35 14.43 16.10
CA LYS A 182 -3.69 15.13 14.98
C LYS A 182 -3.15 14.23 13.87
N TYR A 183 -3.60 12.98 13.79
CA TYR A 183 -3.27 12.08 12.68
C TYR A 183 -4.25 12.18 11.52
N LEU A 184 -5.48 12.66 11.73
CA LEU A 184 -6.49 12.80 10.69
C LEU A 184 -6.88 14.26 10.49
N THR A 185 -6.96 14.67 9.23
CA THR A 185 -7.48 15.97 8.80
C THR A 185 -8.69 15.77 7.91
N PHE A 186 -9.79 16.46 8.23
CA PHE A 186 -10.97 16.41 7.37
C PHE A 186 -10.86 17.38 6.20
N THR A 187 -11.08 16.89 4.98
CA THR A 187 -11.17 17.76 3.81
C THR A 187 -12.55 18.44 3.73
N PRO A 188 -12.63 19.67 3.21
CA PRO A 188 -13.87 20.41 3.12
C PRO A 188 -14.94 19.67 2.31
N SER A 189 -16.17 19.67 2.83
CA SER A 189 -17.37 19.26 2.11
C SER A 189 -18.52 20.15 2.58
N ARG A 190 -19.49 20.43 1.71
CA ARG A 190 -20.62 21.30 2.04
C ARG A 190 -21.92 20.83 1.42
N ARG A 191 -23.04 21.23 2.03
CA ARG A 191 -24.37 21.07 1.44
C ARG A 191 -24.75 22.36 0.71
N VAL A 192 -25.19 22.23 -0.53
CA VAL A 192 -25.74 23.32 -1.34
C VAL A 192 -27.17 22.92 -1.72
N GLY A 193 -28.15 23.47 -1.01
CA GLY A 193 -29.53 22.99 -1.06
C GLY A 193 -29.63 21.53 -0.61
N HIS A 194 -30.31 20.68 -1.39
CA HIS A 194 -30.45 19.24 -1.13
C HIS A 194 -29.28 18.40 -1.66
N LYS A 195 -28.30 19.00 -2.33
CA LYS A 195 -27.17 18.30 -2.93
C LYS A 195 -25.90 18.47 -2.10
N ARG A 196 -25.14 17.39 -1.94
CA ARG A 196 -23.81 17.42 -1.34
C ARG A 196 -22.79 17.82 -2.41
N VAL A 197 -21.94 18.78 -2.09
CA VAL A 197 -20.76 19.13 -2.88
C VAL A 197 -19.54 18.67 -2.08
N VAL A 198 -18.83 17.68 -2.63
CA VAL A 198 -17.63 17.11 -2.03
C VAL A 198 -16.45 17.60 -2.85
N CYS A 199 -15.47 18.21 -2.20
CA CYS A 199 -14.18 18.44 -2.82
C CYS A 199 -13.45 17.10 -2.89
N ASN A 200 -12.90 16.77 -4.05
CA ASN A 200 -12.04 15.60 -4.17
C ASN A 200 -10.86 15.74 -3.19
N ASP A 201 -10.72 14.78 -2.27
CA ASP A 201 -9.65 14.69 -1.29
C ASP A 201 -8.29 14.40 -1.93
N ASP A 202 -8.25 13.82 -3.12
CA ASP A 202 -7.02 13.47 -3.85
C ASP A 202 -6.04 14.66 -3.98
N LYS A 203 -6.56 15.86 -4.24
CA LYS A 203 -5.73 17.07 -4.39
C LYS A 203 -5.00 17.41 -3.10
N PHE A 204 -5.64 17.26 -1.95
CA PHE A 204 -4.99 17.50 -0.64
C PHE A 204 -3.93 16.45 -0.34
N ILE A 205 -4.21 15.18 -0.68
CA ILE A 205 -3.30 14.06 -0.49
C ILE A 205 -2.02 14.25 -1.31
N VAL A 206 -2.16 14.42 -2.63
CA VAL A 206 -1.02 14.56 -3.54
C VAL A 206 -0.25 15.84 -3.26
N GLN A 207 -0.94 16.96 -2.99
CA GLN A 207 -0.28 18.22 -2.69
C GLN A 207 0.55 18.13 -1.41
N LEU A 208 0.00 17.58 -0.31
CA LEU A 208 0.76 17.47 0.94
C LEU A 208 1.99 16.56 0.78
N ALA A 209 1.83 15.42 0.12
CA ALA A 209 2.95 14.52 -0.15
C ALA A 209 4.01 15.20 -1.03
N PHE A 210 3.58 15.95 -2.05
CA PHE A 210 4.46 16.72 -2.91
C PHE A 210 5.28 17.74 -2.11
N ASP A 211 4.59 18.63 -1.38
CA ASP A 211 5.17 19.77 -0.64
C ASP A 211 6.13 19.31 0.48
N THR A 212 5.88 18.15 1.08
CA THR A 212 6.65 17.63 2.22
C THR A 212 7.71 16.59 1.86
N GLY A 213 7.81 16.19 0.59
CA GLY A 213 8.65 15.04 0.22
C GLY A 213 8.11 13.70 0.75
N GLY A 214 6.85 13.64 1.19
CA GLY A 214 6.21 12.46 1.78
C GLY A 214 5.88 11.33 0.80
N VAL A 215 5.45 10.19 1.35
CA VAL A 215 4.95 9.00 0.66
C VAL A 215 3.43 8.98 0.72
N ILE A 216 2.79 8.66 -0.41
CA ILE A 216 1.32 8.53 -0.49
C ILE A 216 0.96 7.06 -0.26
N VAL A 217 0.04 6.78 0.66
CA VAL A 217 -0.49 5.43 0.89
C VAL A 217 -1.89 5.35 0.30
N SER A 218 -2.00 4.73 -0.88
CA SER A 218 -3.26 4.50 -1.60
C SER A 218 -3.06 3.42 -2.67
N ASN A 219 -4.14 2.76 -3.05
CA ASN A 219 -4.20 1.94 -4.28
C ASN A 219 -4.76 2.73 -5.48
N ASP A 220 -5.21 3.97 -5.29
CA ASP A 220 -5.51 4.86 -6.41
C ASP A 220 -4.21 5.42 -7.00
N VAL A 221 -4.20 5.56 -8.32
CA VAL A 221 -3.10 6.14 -9.08
C VAL A 221 -3.35 7.59 -9.46
N TYR A 222 -4.52 8.17 -9.14
CA TYR A 222 -4.83 9.59 -9.34
C TYR A 222 -4.61 10.07 -10.79
N ARG A 223 -5.11 9.31 -11.76
CA ARG A 223 -4.86 9.52 -13.21
C ARG A 223 -5.20 10.94 -13.68
N ASP A 224 -6.27 11.53 -13.17
CA ASP A 224 -6.69 12.89 -13.47
C ASP A 224 -5.68 13.93 -12.98
N LEU A 225 -5.15 13.76 -11.77
CA LEU A 225 -4.17 14.65 -11.17
C LEU A 225 -2.80 14.58 -11.85
N GLN A 226 -2.42 13.40 -12.35
CA GLN A 226 -1.20 13.25 -13.16
C GLN A 226 -1.25 14.03 -14.48
N VAL A 227 -2.45 14.23 -15.03
CA VAL A 227 -2.65 15.02 -16.26
C VAL A 227 -2.73 16.51 -15.95
N ASP A 228 -3.31 16.89 -14.80
CA ASP A 228 -3.48 18.29 -14.38
C ASP A 228 -2.11 18.98 -14.13
N LYS A 229 -1.17 18.28 -13.48
CA LYS A 229 0.14 18.84 -13.10
C LYS A 229 1.31 17.86 -13.31
N PRO A 230 2.27 18.14 -14.21
CA PRO A 230 3.42 17.29 -14.46
C PRO A 230 4.27 16.99 -13.20
N GLU A 231 4.42 17.96 -12.30
CA GLU A 231 5.16 17.79 -11.05
C GLU A 231 4.50 16.79 -10.08
N TRP A 232 3.17 16.68 -10.13
CA TRP A 232 2.41 15.70 -9.35
C TRP A 232 2.55 14.30 -9.92
N LYS A 233 2.67 14.18 -11.25
CA LYS A 233 2.93 12.89 -11.90
C LYS A 233 4.18 12.22 -11.35
N SER A 234 5.33 12.90 -11.37
CA SER A 234 6.58 12.33 -10.82
C SER A 234 6.46 11.98 -9.35
N CYS A 235 5.76 12.81 -8.57
CA CYS A 235 5.47 12.52 -7.16
C CYS A 235 4.70 11.22 -6.98
N ILE A 236 3.64 11.01 -7.75
CA ILE A 236 2.80 9.80 -7.66
C ILE A 236 3.58 8.57 -8.13
N GLU A 237 4.26 8.66 -9.27
CA GLU A 237 5.00 7.53 -9.85
C GLU A 237 6.12 7.01 -8.93
N GLU A 238 6.82 7.91 -8.24
CA GLU A 238 7.99 7.55 -7.41
C GLU A 238 7.65 7.31 -5.93
N ARG A 239 6.49 7.77 -5.45
CA ARG A 239 6.20 7.89 -4.00
C ARG A 239 4.83 7.34 -3.61
N LEU A 240 4.14 6.62 -4.50
CA LEU A 240 2.93 5.87 -4.18
C LEU A 240 3.28 4.50 -3.58
N LEU A 241 2.83 4.26 -2.36
CA LEU A 241 2.91 3.00 -1.65
C LEU A 241 1.54 2.32 -1.66
N MET A 242 1.44 1.28 -2.49
CA MET A 242 0.26 0.41 -2.57
C MET A 242 0.23 -0.61 -1.43
N TYR A 243 -0.96 -1.12 -1.11
CA TYR A 243 -1.16 -2.05 -0.01
C TYR A 243 -2.24 -3.08 -0.31
N SER A 244 -2.30 -4.13 0.52
CA SER A 244 -3.40 -5.08 0.56
C SER A 244 -3.76 -5.36 2.01
N PHE A 245 -5.06 -5.51 2.29
CA PHE A 245 -5.53 -6.03 3.56
C PHE A 245 -5.71 -7.55 3.46
N CYS A 246 -5.19 -8.28 4.45
CA CYS A 246 -5.40 -9.71 4.58
C CYS A 246 -6.33 -9.96 5.78
N ALA A 247 -7.50 -10.55 5.54
CA ALA A 247 -8.35 -11.02 6.62
C ALA A 247 -7.73 -12.28 7.22
N MET A 248 -7.44 -12.27 8.52
CA MET A 248 -7.11 -13.50 9.24
C MET A 248 -8.41 -14.25 9.52
N PRO A 249 -8.55 -15.53 9.12
CA PRO A 249 -9.65 -16.35 9.62
C PRO A 249 -9.49 -16.48 11.14
N LEU A 250 -10.54 -16.13 11.88
CA LEU A 250 -10.67 -16.54 13.28
C LEU A 250 -10.68 -18.07 13.29
N LEU A 251 -9.56 -18.69 13.67
CA LEU A 251 -9.57 -20.07 14.12
C LEU A 251 -10.43 -20.09 15.39
N SER A 252 -11.67 -20.54 15.27
CA SER A 252 -12.47 -20.92 16.43
C SER A 252 -11.79 -22.12 17.11
N PRO A 253 -11.70 -22.15 18.45
CA PRO A 253 -11.15 -23.28 19.19
C PRO A 253 -11.92 -24.58 18.95
#